data_AF-A0A7Y4YPG8-F1
#
_entry.id   AF-A0A7Y4YPG8-F1
#
_cell.length_a   1.000
_cell.length_b   1.000
_cell.length_c   1.000
_cell.angle_alpha   90.00
_cell.angle_beta   90.00
_cell.angle_gamma   90.00
#
_symmetry.space_group_name_H-M   'P 1'
#
loop_
_entity.id
_entity.type
_entity.pdbx_description
1 polymer ?
#
loop_
_entity_poly.entity_id
_entity_poly.type
_entity_poly.pdbx_seq_one_letter_code
_entity_poly.pdbx_strand_id
1 'polypeptide(L)' 'MALAKTLKVTLVKSTNGTKQSHRATVIGLGLRRINHTVMLEDTPAVRGMINKVYYLVKCEA' A
#
# COMPACT_ATOMS: atom_id res chain seq x y z
N MET A 1 -14.43 6.75 -18.46
CA MET A 1 -14.40 7.33 -17.11
C MET A 1 -14.53 6.18 -16.13
N ALA A 2 -13.40 5.65 -15.64
CA ALA A 2 -13.43 4.52 -14.73
C ALA A 2 -13.92 5.03 -13.36
N LEU A 3 -14.99 4.41 -12.86
CA LEU A 3 -15.42 4.48 -11.46
C LEU A 3 -14.18 4.52 -10.58
N ALA A 4 -14.04 5.56 -9.74
CA ALA A 4 -12.98 5.66 -8.77
C ALA A 4 -13.13 4.52 -7.75
N LYS A 5 -12.65 3.34 -8.11
CA LYS A 5 -12.63 2.17 -7.23
C LYS A 5 -11.54 2.46 -6.23
N THR A 6 -11.92 2.90 -5.04
CA THR A 6 -10.99 3.16 -3.96
C THR A 6 -10.55 1.84 -3.36
N LEU A 7 -9.26 1.56 -3.39
CA LEU A 7 -8.63 0.45 -2.72
C LEU A 7 -8.29 0.86 -1.29
N LYS A 8 -8.72 0.05 -0.33
CA LYS A 8 -8.32 0.21 1.06
C LYS A 8 -7.05 -0.59 1.29
N VAL A 9 -5.94 0.11 1.53
CA VAL A 9 -4.64 -0.51 1.79
C VAL A 9 -4.35 -0.45 3.28
N THR A 10 -4.10 -1.60 3.90
CA THR A 10 -3.78 -1.72 5.31
C THR A 10 -2.37 -2.27 5.48
N LEU A 11 -1.54 -1.64 6.31
CA LEU A 11 -0.23 -2.21 6.65
C LEU A 11 -0.40 -3.28 7.74
N VAL A 12 -0.18 -4.55 7.41
CA VAL A 12 -0.38 -5.67 8.37
C VAL A 12 0.93 -6.12 8.99
N LYS A 13 2.04 -6.05 8.26
CA LYS A 13 3.38 -6.39 8.77
C LYS A 13 4.24 -5.16 8.96
N SER A 14 5.14 -5.25 9.95
CA SER A 14 6.17 -4.23 10.17
C SER A 14 7.10 -4.12 8.96
N THR A 15 7.55 -2.90 8.66
CA THR A 15 8.57 -2.64 7.63
C THR A 15 10.00 -2.80 8.15
N ASN A 16 10.17 -3.16 9.42
CA ASN A 16 11.49 -3.42 10.02
C ASN A 16 12.13 -4.67 9.40
N GLY A 17 13.36 -4.55 8.91
CA GLY A 17 14.06 -5.63 8.21
C GLY A 17 13.71 -5.77 6.71
N THR A 18 12.85 -4.91 6.17
CA THR A 18 12.55 -4.90 4.73
C THR A 18 13.53 -4.01 3.96
N LYS A 19 13.71 -4.29 2.66
CA LYS A 19 14.54 -3.46 1.77
C LYS A 19 14.12 -1.99 1.85
N GLN A 20 15.10 -1.09 1.79
CA GLN A 20 14.86 0.35 1.84
C GLN A 20 13.87 0.82 0.77
N SER A 21 13.89 0.22 -0.42
CA SER A 21 12.94 0.52 -1.49
C SER A 21 11.49 0.19 -1.10
N HIS A 22 11.26 -0.86 -0.31
CA HIS A 22 9.91 -1.26 0.12
C HIS A 22 9.42 -0.32 1.23
N ARG A 23 10.31 0.07 2.15
CA ARG A 23 10.04 1.13 3.13
C ARG A 23 9.64 2.44 2.46
N ALA A 24 10.37 2.86 1.43
CA ALA A 24 10.05 4.07 0.67
C ALA A 24 8.67 3.98 0.01
N THR A 25 8.32 2.83 -0.58
CA THR A 25 6.98 2.60 -1.17
C THR A 25 5.88 2.65 -0.11
N VAL A 26 6.06 2.02 1.05
CA VAL A 26 5.08 2.05 2.14
C VAL A 26 4.85 3.47 2.66
N ILE A 27 5.93 4.25 2.83
CA ILE A 27 5.85 5.67 3.22
C ILE A 27 5.18 6.50 2.11
N GLY A 28 5.51 6.25 0.84
CA GLY A 28 4.92 6.93 -0.31
C GLY A 28 3.43 6.64 -0.49
N LEU A 29 2.96 5.47 -0.06
CA LEU A 29 1.53 5.12 0.02
C LEU A 29 0.82 5.74 1.24
N GLY A 30 1.53 6.47 2.12
CA GLY A 30 0.97 7.10 3.31
C GLY A 30 0.81 6.18 4.52
N LEU A 31 1.38 4.97 4.47
CA LEU A 31 1.31 4.01 5.57
C LEU A 31 2.44 4.26 6.56
N ARG A 32 2.11 4.73 7.78
CA ARG A 32 3.09 5.05 8.83
C ARG A 32 3.17 4.04 9.97
N ARG A 33 2.07 3.35 10.29
CA ARG A 33 1.96 2.45 11.45
C ARG A 33 1.28 1.14 11.06
N ILE A 34 1.52 0.08 11.85
CA ILE A 34 0.82 -1.20 11.69
C ILE A 34 -0.67 -0.97 11.95
N ASN A 35 -1.52 -1.63 11.15
CA ASN A 35 -2.97 -1.44 11.08
C ASN A 35 -3.43 -0.04 10.60
N HIS A 36 -2.52 0.78 10.07
CA HIS A 36 -2.92 2.00 9.39
C HIS A 36 -3.60 1.64 8.08
N THR A 37 -4.78 2.20 7.85
CA THR A 37 -5.55 2.04 6.61
C THR A 37 -5.50 3.35 5.84
N VAL A 38 -5.29 3.27 4.53
CA VAL A 38 -5.35 4.42 3.62
C VAL A 38 -6.24 4.05 2.45
N MET A 39 -7.13 4.96 2.08
CA MET A 39 -7.95 4.85 0.87
C MET A 39 -7.15 5.47 -0.28
N LEU A 40 -6.84 4.68 -1.31
CA LEU A 40 -6.19 5.17 -2.53
C LEU A 40 -7.06 4.86 -3.74
N GLU A 41 -6.97 5.70 -4.76
CA GLU A 41 -7.60 5.42 -6.06
C GLU A 41 -6.91 4.24 -6.75
N ASP A 42 -7.70 3.32 -7.34
CA ASP A 42 -7.20 2.21 -8.16
C ASP A 42 -6.63 2.72 -9.48
N THR A 43 -5.41 3.26 -9.40
CA THR A 43 -4.61 3.57 -10.57
C THR A 43 -3.61 2.43 -10.82
N PRO A 44 -3.23 2.19 -12.10
CA PRO A 44 -2.22 1.17 -12.41
C PRO A 44 -0.88 1.45 -11.71
N ALA A 45 -0.56 2.71 -11.42
CA ALA A 45 0.61 3.10 -10.64
C ALA A 45 0.51 2.62 -9.18
N VAL A 46 -0.61 2.87 -8.50
CA VAL A 46 -0.86 2.41 -7.13
C VAL A 46 -0.85 0.88 -7.07
N ARG A 47 -1.47 0.20 -8.04
CA ARG A 47 -1.43 -1.25 -8.13
C ARG A 47 -0.01 -1.80 -8.28
N GLY A 48 0.83 -1.15 -9.09
CA GLY A 48 2.26 -1.50 -9.22
C GLY A 48 3.03 -1.33 -7.91
N MET A 49 2.77 -0.25 -7.17
CA MET A 49 3.36 -0.03 -5.85
C MET A 49 2.92 -1.10 -4.86
N ILE A 50 1.62 -1.43 -4.80
CA ILE A 50 1.06 -2.46 -3.92
C ILE A 50 1.66 -3.83 -4.25
N ASN A 51 1.76 -4.20 -5.53
CA ASN A 51 2.36 -5.47 -5.94
C ASN A 51 3.81 -5.62 -5.47
N LYS A 52 4.57 -4.53 -5.40
CA LYS A 52 5.94 -4.56 -4.87
C LYS A 52 6.00 -4.88 -3.38
N VAL A 53 4.99 -4.44 -2.62
CA VAL A 53 4.91 -4.61 -1.15
C VAL A 53 3.79 -5.55 -0.72
N TYR A 54 3.31 -6.43 -1.61
CA TYR A 54 2.13 -7.27 -1.43
C TYR A 54 2.12 -8.10 -0.14
N TYR A 55 3.31 -8.50 0.34
CA TYR A 55 3.46 -9.31 1.55
C TYR A 55 3.42 -8.50 2.85
N LEU A 56 3.48 -7.17 2.76
CA LEU A 56 3.42 -6.24 3.89
C LEU A 56 2.03 -5.61 4.07
N VAL A 57 1.31 -5.45 2.96
CA VAL A 57 0.02 -4.77 2.93
C VAL A 57 -1.11 -5.75 2.63
N LYS A 58 -2.26 -5.50 3.24
CA LYS A 58 -3.52 -6.14 2.90
C LYS A 58 -4.35 -5.13 2.10
N CYS A 59 -4.71 -5.50 0.89
CA CYS A 59 -5.58 -4.70 0.04
C CYS A 59 -7.00 -5.25 0.11
N GLU A 60 -7.96 -4.39 0.40
CA GLU A 60 -9.40 -4.68 0.38
C GLU A 60 -10.03 -3.77 -0.70
N ALA A 61 -10.86 -4.35 -1.57
CA ALA A 61 -11.41 -3.72 -2.77
C ALA A 61 -12.93 -3.55 -2.71
#